data_AF-A0A354XWQ9-F1
#
_entry.id   AF-A0A354XWQ9-F1
#
_cell.length_a   1.000
_cell.length_b   1.000
_cell.length_c   1.000
_cell.angle_alpha   90.00
_cell.angle_beta   90.00
_cell.angle_gamma   90.00
#
_symmetry.space_group_name_H-M   'P 1'
#
loop_
_entity.id
_entity.type
_entity.pdbx_description
1 polymer ?
#
loop_
_entity_poly.entity_id
_entity_poly.type
_entity_poly.pdbx_seq_one_letter_code
_entity_poly.pdbx_strand_id
1 'polypeptide(L)'
;IPEIDLPGHMLAALAAYPELGCTGGPYEVADSWGVFDDVLCPGKEETFTFLESVLSEVIELFPSEYIHIGGDECPKVRWEECPDCQTRIKELNL
;
A
#
# COMPACT_ATOMS: atom_id res chain seq x y z
N ILE A 1 5.86 -3.43 19.47
CA ILE A 1 4.81 -2.89 18.57
C ILE A 1 5.40 -2.94 17.18
N PRO A 2 5.04 -3.94 16.35
CA PRO A 2 5.50 -4.01 14.96
C PRO A 2 4.88 -2.88 14.14
N GLU A 3 5.57 -2.45 13.10
CA GLU A 3 5.10 -1.49 12.13
C GLU A 3 5.17 -2.07 10.72
N ILE A 4 4.05 -2.01 10.00
CA ILE A 4 3.97 -2.23 8.57
C ILE A 4 3.33 -0.97 7.98
N ASP A 5 4.14 -0.09 7.42
CA ASP A 5 3.67 1.20 6.92
C ASP A 5 2.82 1.05 5.65
N LEU A 6 1.65 1.69 5.63
CA LEU A 6 0.72 1.67 4.52
C LEU A 6 -0.06 2.99 4.42
N PRO A 7 -0.55 3.37 3.23
CA PRO A 7 -0.28 2.76 1.93
C PRO A 7 0.96 3.34 1.23
N GLY A 8 1.61 4.35 1.83
CA GLY A 8 2.91 4.90 1.43
C GLY A 8 4.06 3.95 1.73
N HIS A 9 5.30 4.37 1.45
CA HIS A 9 6.54 3.63 1.79
C HIS A 9 6.60 2.15 1.36
N MET A 10 5.85 1.78 0.32
CA MET A 10 5.62 0.39 -0.07
C MET A 10 6.39 -0.05 -1.33
N LEU A 11 7.38 0.71 -1.80
CA LEU A 11 8.15 0.37 -3.01
C LEU A 11 8.80 -1.02 -2.97
N ALA A 12 9.26 -1.47 -1.79
CA ALA A 12 9.81 -2.83 -1.65
C ALA A 12 8.75 -3.92 -1.90
N ALA A 13 7.53 -3.73 -1.38
CA ALA A 13 6.42 -4.65 -1.63
C ALA A 13 5.96 -4.59 -3.09
N LEU A 14 5.88 -3.39 -3.68
CA LEU A 14 5.53 -3.19 -5.08
C LEU A 14 6.55 -3.81 -6.04
N ALA A 15 7.85 -3.72 -5.75
CA ALA A 15 8.89 -4.36 -6.55
C ALA A 15 8.76 -5.90 -6.55
N ALA A 16 8.29 -6.49 -5.44
CA ALA A 16 8.05 -7.92 -5.33
C ALA A 16 6.70 -8.36 -5.93
N TYR A 17 5.67 -7.52 -5.79
CA TYR A 17 4.29 -7.76 -6.23
C TYR A 17 3.73 -6.54 -6.99
N PRO A 18 4.12 -6.33 -8.26
CA PRO A 18 3.76 -5.13 -9.01
C PRO A 18 2.25 -4.91 -9.21
N GLU A 19 1.48 -5.99 -9.19
CA GLU A 19 0.02 -5.98 -9.31
C GLU A 19 -0.66 -5.12 -8.22
N LEU A 20 -0.03 -4.97 -7.05
CA LEU A 20 -0.55 -4.20 -5.91
C LEU A 20 -0.51 -2.68 -6.10
N GLY A 21 0.28 -2.18 -7.07
CA GLY A 21 0.39 -0.75 -7.37
C GLY A 21 -0.55 -0.31 -8.49
N CYS A 22 -0.79 0.99 -8.60
CA CYS A 22 -1.76 1.53 -9.57
C CYS A 22 -1.34 1.29 -11.04
N THR A 23 -0.05 1.35 -11.35
CA THR A 23 0.47 1.27 -12.73
C THR A 23 0.76 -0.17 -13.18
N GLY A 24 0.88 -1.10 -12.23
CA GLY A 24 1.32 -2.48 -12.49
C GLY A 24 2.82 -2.65 -12.68
N GLY A 25 3.62 -1.60 -12.48
CA GLY A 25 5.08 -1.63 -12.57
C GLY A 25 5.65 -1.50 -13.99
N PRO A 26 6.93 -1.90 -14.20
CA PRO A 26 7.83 -2.46 -13.20
C PRO A 26 8.19 -1.44 -12.12
N TYR A 27 8.44 -1.91 -10.90
CA TYR A 27 8.99 -1.10 -9.81
C TYR A 27 10.33 -1.70 -9.37
N GLU A 28 11.17 -0.85 -8.79
CA GLU A 28 12.44 -1.26 -8.19
C GLU A 28 12.42 -0.92 -6.70
N VAL A 29 13.17 -1.69 -5.92
CA VAL A 29 13.40 -1.35 -4.51
C VAL A 29 14.15 -0.03 -4.47
N ALA A 30 13.64 0.95 -3.71
CA ALA A 30 14.27 2.26 -3.59
C ALA A 30 15.73 2.13 -3.14
N ASP A 31 16.64 2.74 -3.90
CA ASP A 31 18.07 2.83 -3.61
C ASP A 31 18.49 4.20 -3.06
N SER A 32 17.50 5.09 -2.91
CA SER A 32 17.64 6.48 -2.50
C SER A 32 16.55 6.86 -1.50
N TRP A 33 16.76 7.98 -0.80
CA TRP A 33 15.84 8.51 0.20
C TRP A 33 14.83 9.47 -0.43
N GLY A 34 13.61 9.48 0.08
CA GLY A 34 12.59 10.45 -0.32
C GLY A 34 11.18 9.91 -0.12
N VAL A 35 10.21 10.69 -0.61
CA VAL A 35 8.81 10.31 -0.71
C VAL A 35 8.53 9.91 -2.15
N PHE A 36 7.89 8.76 -2.35
CA PHE A 36 7.66 8.20 -3.67
C PHE A 36 6.17 8.21 -4.04
N ASP A 37 5.87 8.53 -5.30
CA ASP A 37 4.49 8.60 -5.79
C ASP A 37 3.86 7.20 -5.97
N ASP A 38 4.68 6.17 -6.16
CA ASP A 38 4.23 4.79 -6.32
C ASP A 38 3.91 4.18 -4.95
N VAL A 39 2.61 4.10 -4.68
CA VAL A 39 2.01 3.63 -3.43
C VAL A 39 1.05 2.46 -3.70
N LEU A 40 0.61 1.77 -2.66
CA LEU A 40 -0.40 0.70 -2.81
C LEU A 40 -1.68 1.25 -3.46
N CYS A 41 -2.32 0.43 -4.31
CA CYS A 41 -3.53 0.80 -5.04
C CYS A 41 -4.78 0.41 -4.24
N PRO A 42 -5.48 1.36 -3.58
CA PRO A 42 -6.72 1.06 -2.88
C PRO A 42 -7.88 0.79 -3.83
N GLY A 43 -7.73 1.02 -5.14
CA GLY A 43 -8.74 0.69 -6.14
C GLY A 43 -8.88 -0.81 -6.42
N LYS A 44 -7.86 -1.61 -6.07
CA LYS A 44 -7.77 -3.05 -6.34
C LYS A 44 -8.02 -3.87 -5.07
N GLU A 45 -8.87 -4.89 -5.16
CA GLU A 45 -9.21 -5.75 -4.01
C GLU A 45 -8.04 -6.62 -3.55
N GLU A 46 -7.15 -6.99 -4.48
CA GLU A 46 -5.95 -7.77 -4.21
C GLU A 46 -5.03 -7.07 -3.21
N THR A 47 -5.00 -5.73 -3.21
CA THR A 47 -4.25 -4.92 -2.23
C THR A 47 -4.75 -5.18 -0.80
N PHE A 48 -6.06 -5.28 -0.59
CA PHE A 48 -6.62 -5.54 0.74
C PHE A 48 -6.38 -6.98 1.16
N THR A 49 -6.51 -7.94 0.24
CA THR A 49 -6.21 -9.36 0.52
C THR A 49 -4.76 -9.54 0.95
N PHE A 50 -3.82 -8.85 0.29
CA PHE A 50 -2.42 -8.83 0.68
C PHE A 50 -2.21 -8.26 2.09
N LEU A 51 -2.78 -7.08 2.37
CA LEU A 51 -2.65 -6.42 3.67
C LEU A 51 -3.25 -7.25 4.80
N GLU A 52 -4.44 -7.82 4.61
CA GLU A 52 -5.08 -8.71 5.58
C GLU A 52 -4.22 -9.93 5.89
N SER A 53 -3.61 -10.53 4.86
CA SER A 53 -2.73 -11.70 5.04
C SER A 53 -1.48 -11.33 5.84
N VAL A 54 -0.80 -10.25 5.46
CA VAL A 54 0.41 -9.77 6.18
C VAL A 54 0.08 -9.42 7.62
N LEU A 55 -0.98 -8.65 7.85
CA LEU A 55 -1.38 -8.25 9.20
C LEU A 55 -1.80 -9.46 10.05
N SER A 56 -2.47 -10.46 9.46
CA SER A 56 -2.81 -11.68 10.18
C SER A 56 -1.58 -12.43 10.68
N GLU A 57 -0.56 -12.59 9.84
CA GLU A 57 0.71 -13.21 10.24
C GLU A 57 1.45 -12.39 11.31
N VAL A 58 1.48 -11.06 11.16
CA VAL A 58 2.12 -10.16 12.12
C VAL A 58 1.41 -10.21 13.48
N ILE A 59 0.08 -10.19 13.52
CA ILE A 59 -0.69 -10.24 14.77
C ILE A 59 -0.51 -11.59 15.48
N GLU A 60 -0.38 -12.69 14.74
CA GLU A 60 -0.08 -14.00 15.33
C GLU A 60 1.34 -14.06 15.93
N LEU A 61 2.32 -13.42 15.27
CA LEU A 61 3.72 -13.46 15.67
C LEU A 61 4.03 -12.55 16.87
N PHE A 62 3.39 -11.38 16.95
CA PHE A 62 3.71 -10.36 17.96
C PHE A 62 2.62 -10.29 19.05
N PRO A 63 2.92 -10.57 20.33
CA PRO A 63 1.94 -10.58 21.42
C PRO A 63 1.49 -9.16 21.86
N SER A 64 1.86 -8.14 21.10
CA SER A 64 1.56 -6.74 21.39
C SER A 64 0.08 -6.47 21.10
N GLU A 65 -0.63 -5.82 22.03
CA GLU A 65 -2.01 -5.37 21.79
C GLU A 65 -2.09 -4.34 20.66
N TYR A 66 -1.03 -3.55 20.48
CA TYR A 66 -0.94 -2.52 19.45
C TYR A 66 -0.08 -2.96 18.27
N ILE A 67 -0.54 -2.59 17.07
CA ILE A 67 0.15 -2.70 15.78
C ILE A 67 0.19 -1.30 15.17
N HIS A 68 1.35 -0.87 14.66
CA HIS A 68 1.49 0.40 13.96
C HIS A 68 1.27 0.18 12.45
N ILE A 69 0.41 0.98 11.83
CA ILE A 69 0.12 0.90 10.39
C ILE A 69 0.78 2.02 9.58
N GLY A 70 1.64 2.83 10.21
CA GLY A 70 2.27 4.00 9.58
C GLY A 70 1.22 5.04 9.17
N GLY A 71 1.13 5.31 7.87
CA GLY A 71 0.14 6.22 7.28
C GLY A 71 0.69 7.59 6.89
N ASP A 72 1.99 7.80 7.04
CA ASP A 72 2.65 9.02 6.61
C ASP A 72 3.00 9.01 5.12
N GLU A 73 3.32 10.20 4.60
CA GLU A 73 3.95 10.42 3.30
C GLU A 73 3.44 9.54 2.14
N CYS A 74 2.12 9.50 1.97
CA CYS A 74 1.47 8.86 0.82
C CYS A 74 0.97 9.94 -0.16
N PRO A 75 1.72 10.27 -1.22
CA PRO A 75 1.23 11.11 -2.30
C PRO A 75 -0.01 10.51 -2.97
N LYS A 76 -0.88 11.38 -3.48
CA LYS A 76 -2.13 10.97 -4.16
C LYS A 76 -2.00 10.94 -5.68
N VAL A 77 -0.81 11.26 -6.20
CA VAL A 77 -0.52 11.40 -7.64
C VAL A 77 -0.99 10.18 -8.44
N ARG A 78 -0.66 8.96 -8.00
CA ARG A 78 -1.09 7.74 -8.70
C ARG A 78 -2.59 7.46 -8.56
N TRP A 79 -3.19 7.81 -7.43
CA TRP A 79 -4.63 7.59 -7.20
C TRP A 79 -5.49 8.54 -8.03
N GLU A 80 -5.02 9.76 -8.26
CA GLU A 80 -5.68 10.76 -9.13
C GLU A 80 -5.80 10.26 -10.58
N GLU A 81 -4.79 9.54 -11.07
CA GLU A 81 -4.75 9.03 -12.45
C GLU A 81 -5.28 7.59 -12.60
N CYS A 82 -5.38 6.83 -11.51
CA CYS A 82 -5.75 5.41 -11.53
C CYS A 82 -7.26 5.20 -11.74
N PRO A 83 -7.71 4.53 -12.83
CA PRO A 83 -9.13 4.29 -13.08
C PRO A 83 -9.83 3.47 -11.98
N ASP A 84 -9.15 2.49 -11.39
CA ASP A 84 -9.70 1.66 -10.31
C ASP A 84 -9.92 2.49 -9.04
N CYS A 85 -8.96 3.36 -8.69
CA CYS A 85 -9.09 4.28 -7.56
C CYS A 85 -10.22 5.28 -7.78
N GLN A 86 -10.30 5.87 -8.98
CA GLN A 86 -11.37 6.82 -9.33
C GLN A 86 -12.75 6.15 -9.34
N THR A 87 -12.84 4.89 -9.75
CA THR A 87 -14.08 4.10 -9.69
C THR A 87 -14.51 3.92 -8.23
N ARG A 88 -13.58 3.50 -7.37
CA ARG A 88 -13.85 3.32 -5.94
C ARG A 88 -14.28 4.62 -5.25
N ILE A 89 -13.63 5.74 -5.56
CA ILE A 89 -14.00 7.06 -5.04
C ILE A 89 -15.46 7.37 -5.38
N LYS A 90 -15.88 7.15 -6.64
CA LYS A 90 -17.27 7.37 -7.07
C LYS A 90 -18.24 6.44 -6.36
N GLU A 91 -17.90 5.16 -6.21
CA GLU A 91 -18.75 4.16 -5.53
C GLU A 91 -18.95 4.49 -4.05
N LEU A 92 -17.91 5.02 -3.40
CA LEU A 92 -17.92 5.35 -1.97
C LEU A 92 -18.39 6.79 -1.68
N ASN A 93 -18.63 7.62 -2.70
CA ASN A 93 -18.94 9.05 -2.58
C ASN A 93 -17.87 9.86 -1.82
N LEU A 94 -16.60 9.66 -2.18
CA LEU A 94 -15.45 10.39 -1.63
C LEU A 94 -15.00 11.55 -2.51
#